data_AF-A0A7X4KFM2-F1
#
_entry.id   AF-A0A7X4KFM2-F1
#
_cell.length_a   1.000
_cell.length_b   1.000
_cell.length_c   1.000
_cell.angle_alpha   90.00
_cell.angle_beta   90.00
_cell.angle_gamma   90.00
#
_symmetry.space_group_name_H-M   'P 1'
#
loop_
_entity.id
_entity.type
_entity.pdbx_description
1 polymer ?
#
loop_
_entity_poly.entity_id
_entity_poly.type
_entity_poly.pdbx_seq_one_letter_code
_entity_poly.pdbx_strand_id
1 'polypeptide(L)'
;MSKRLEVFKFAPAAYKGFGAVKDYVSSALPGELLELVNLRVSQINGCAYCIDMHTRDLLKSGVKIDKVALVPVWDEAAALFSDKERAALAWAEVVTRVEQSKVPDADYQAALAVLSEQELADITVAVALMNAFNRFGVSMRMQPAALA
;
A
#
# COMPACT_ATOMS: atom_id res chain seq x y z
N MET A 1 -10.47 -20.82 -10.39
CA MET A 1 -9.08 -21.00 -9.90
C MET A 1 -9.14 -21.84 -8.63
N SER A 2 -8.22 -22.78 -8.39
CA SER A 2 -8.20 -23.54 -7.13
C SER A 2 -7.59 -22.71 -5.99
N LYS A 3 -8.19 -22.78 -4.81
CA LYS A 3 -7.66 -22.19 -3.58
C LYS A 3 -6.33 -22.86 -3.24
N ARG A 4 -5.25 -22.08 -3.09
CA ARG A 4 -3.95 -22.60 -2.61
C ARG A 4 -3.90 -22.59 -1.08
N LEU A 5 -2.71 -22.82 -0.53
CA LEU A 5 -2.43 -22.87 0.91
C LEU A 5 -2.94 -21.62 1.65
N GLU A 6 -3.58 -21.83 2.79
CA GLU A 6 -3.89 -20.76 3.74
C GLU A 6 -2.70 -20.55 4.69
N VAL A 7 -1.72 -19.73 4.27
CA VAL A 7 -0.43 -19.54 4.97
C VAL A 7 -0.59 -19.32 6.48
N PHE A 8 -1.52 -18.46 6.89
CA PHE A 8 -1.69 -18.10 8.30
C PHE A 8 -2.37 -19.16 9.17
N LYS A 9 -2.96 -20.23 8.58
CA LYS A 9 -3.35 -21.42 9.34
C LYS A 9 -2.14 -22.21 9.83
N PHE A 10 -1.05 -22.19 9.08
CA PHE A 10 0.19 -22.92 9.40
C PHE A 10 1.25 -22.03 10.07
N ALA A 11 1.12 -20.71 9.96
CA ALA A 11 2.02 -19.74 10.59
C ALA A 11 1.26 -18.69 11.43
N PRO A 12 0.51 -19.09 12.48
CA PRO A 12 -0.31 -18.17 13.27
C PRO A 12 0.51 -17.12 14.04
N ALA A 13 1.72 -17.48 14.50
CA ALA A 13 2.62 -16.53 15.16
C ALA A 13 3.08 -15.41 14.20
N ALA A 14 3.33 -15.74 12.92
CA ALA A 14 3.66 -14.75 11.90
C ALA A 14 2.47 -13.82 11.62
N TYR A 15 1.24 -14.36 11.55
CA TYR A 15 0.03 -13.55 11.40
C TYR A 15 -0.12 -12.53 12.53
N LYS A 16 0.13 -12.94 13.79
CA LYS A 16 0.14 -12.03 14.93
C LYS A 16 1.21 -10.93 14.80
N GLY A 17 2.42 -11.29 14.35
CA GLY A 17 3.49 -10.32 14.11
C GLY A 17 3.12 -9.27 13.07
N PHE A 18 2.61 -9.70 11.92
CA PHE A 18 2.11 -8.77 10.89
C PHE A 18 0.93 -7.93 11.39
N GLY A 19 0.05 -8.51 12.22
CA GLY A 19 -1.04 -7.79 12.87
C GLY A 19 -0.55 -6.64 13.76
N ALA A 20 0.47 -6.86 14.58
CA ALA A 20 1.05 -5.81 15.42
C ALA A 20 1.66 -4.66 14.58
N VAL A 21 2.34 -4.97 13.47
CA VAL A 21 2.86 -3.96 12.54
C VAL A 21 1.71 -3.20 11.85
N LYS A 22 0.63 -3.90 11.49
CA LYS A 22 -0.57 -3.28 10.92
C LYS A 22 -1.20 -2.30 11.91
N ASP A 23 -1.36 -2.69 13.17
CA ASP A 23 -1.94 -1.84 14.21
C ASP A 23 -1.08 -0.59 14.44
N TYR A 24 0.24 -0.74 14.45
CA TYR A 24 1.18 0.39 14.48
C TYR A 24 0.91 1.38 13.34
N VAL A 25 0.97 0.95 12.06
CA VAL A 25 0.82 1.88 10.92
C VAL A 25 -0.58 2.49 10.85
N SER A 26 -1.62 1.78 11.26
CA SER A 26 -2.98 2.31 11.35
C SER A 26 -3.14 3.39 12.41
N SER A 27 -2.29 3.42 13.44
CA SER A 27 -2.28 4.48 14.45
C SER A 27 -1.35 5.64 14.10
N ALA A 28 -0.30 5.37 13.32
CA ALA A 28 0.73 6.36 12.98
C ALA A 28 0.35 7.24 11.78
N LEU A 29 -0.48 6.73 10.85
CA LEU A 29 -0.81 7.41 9.61
C LEU A 29 -2.31 7.75 9.50
N PRO A 30 -2.68 8.85 8.83
CA PRO A 30 -4.06 9.10 8.43
C PRO A 30 -4.62 7.93 7.60
N GLY A 31 -5.85 7.51 7.90
CA GLY A 31 -6.47 6.34 7.26
C GLY A 31 -6.51 6.42 5.73
N GLU A 32 -6.90 7.57 5.17
CA GLU A 32 -6.92 7.77 3.71
C GLU A 32 -5.52 7.64 3.09
N LEU A 33 -4.50 8.22 3.71
CA LEU A 33 -3.11 8.15 3.22
C LEU A 33 -2.58 6.70 3.23
N LEU A 34 -2.82 5.98 4.33
CA LEU A 34 -2.42 4.58 4.47
C LEU A 34 -3.09 3.71 3.38
N GLU A 35 -4.39 3.90 3.15
CA GLU A 35 -5.12 3.13 2.15
C GLU A 35 -4.74 3.48 0.70
N LEU A 36 -4.42 4.75 0.42
CA LEU A 36 -3.88 5.17 -0.89
C LEU A 36 -2.52 4.51 -1.17
N VAL A 37 -1.61 4.51 -0.19
CA VAL A 37 -0.32 3.82 -0.27
C VAL A 37 -0.52 2.32 -0.49
N ASN A 38 -1.37 1.69 0.33
CA ASN A 38 -1.63 0.25 0.24
C ASN A 38 -2.22 -0.15 -1.12
N LEU A 39 -3.16 0.64 -1.65
CA LEU A 39 -3.73 0.47 -2.97
C LEU A 39 -2.65 0.58 -4.05
N ARG A 40 -1.81 1.62 -4.00
CA ARG A 40 -0.80 1.84 -5.04
C ARG A 40 0.26 0.74 -5.07
N VAL A 41 0.76 0.32 -3.91
CA VAL A 41 1.69 -0.82 -3.78
C VAL A 41 1.06 -2.09 -4.36
N SER A 42 -0.22 -2.33 -4.05
CA SER A 42 -0.97 -3.50 -4.53
C SER A 42 -1.20 -3.48 -6.05
N GLN A 43 -1.42 -2.32 -6.65
CA GLN A 43 -1.53 -2.15 -8.10
C GLN A 43 -0.21 -2.48 -8.81
N ILE A 44 0.92 -2.00 -8.29
CA ILE A 44 2.25 -2.29 -8.84
C ILE A 44 2.54 -3.80 -8.77
N ASN A 45 2.22 -4.44 -7.64
CA ASN A 45 2.46 -5.87 -7.43
C ASN A 45 1.41 -6.79 -8.05
N GLY A 46 0.32 -6.25 -8.62
CA GLY A 46 -0.75 -7.05 -9.24
C GLY A 46 -1.55 -7.93 -8.26
N CYS A 47 -1.71 -7.53 -7.00
CA CYS A 47 -2.51 -8.28 -6.02
C CYS A 47 -4.00 -7.96 -6.15
N ALA A 48 -4.76 -8.68 -6.99
CA ALA A 48 -6.21 -8.44 -7.18
C ALA A 48 -7.02 -8.45 -5.87
N TYR A 49 -6.73 -9.37 -4.95
CA TYR A 49 -7.34 -9.42 -3.61
C TYR A 49 -7.14 -8.10 -2.84
N CYS A 50 -5.89 -7.63 -2.80
CA CYS A 50 -5.51 -6.45 -2.04
C CYS A 50 -6.07 -5.19 -2.70
N ILE A 51 -6.04 -5.09 -4.03
CA ILE A 51 -6.61 -3.98 -4.80
C ILE A 51 -8.11 -3.84 -4.49
N ASP A 52 -8.87 -4.94 -4.53
CA ASP A 52 -10.31 -4.91 -4.23
C ASP A 52 -10.57 -4.51 -2.77
N MET A 53 -9.79 -5.02 -1.82
CA MET A 53 -9.92 -4.69 -0.39
C MET A 53 -9.70 -3.20 -0.13
N HIS A 54 -8.55 -2.66 -0.52
CA HIS A 54 -8.19 -1.26 -0.26
C HIS A 54 -9.05 -0.27 -1.06
N THR A 55 -9.48 -0.65 -2.28
CA THR A 55 -10.47 0.13 -3.05
C THR A 55 -11.78 0.26 -2.26
N ARG A 56 -12.32 -0.85 -1.73
CA ARG A 56 -13.55 -0.81 -0.95
C ARG A 56 -13.41 -0.01 0.33
N ASP A 57 -12.28 -0.11 1.01
CA ASP A 57 -12.06 0.60 2.28
C ASP A 57 -11.94 2.12 2.06
N LEU A 58 -11.28 2.58 0.97
CA LEU A 58 -11.30 3.99 0.56
C LEU A 58 -12.71 4.49 0.25
N LEU A 59 -13.51 3.70 -0.49
CA LEU A 59 -14.89 4.10 -0.82
C LEU A 59 -15.77 4.16 0.44
N LYS A 60 -15.61 3.22 1.37
CA LYS A 60 -16.32 3.24 2.67
C LYS A 60 -15.93 4.44 3.52
N SER A 61 -14.67 4.90 3.45
CA SER A 61 -14.22 6.09 4.17
C SER A 61 -14.64 7.42 3.49
N GLY A 62 -15.35 7.35 2.36
CA GLY A 62 -15.90 8.52 1.68
C GLY A 62 -15.03 9.10 0.57
N VAL A 63 -13.90 8.48 0.24
CA VAL A 63 -13.04 8.90 -0.88
C VAL A 63 -13.80 8.72 -2.19
N LYS A 64 -13.76 9.72 -3.07
CA LYS A 64 -14.46 9.68 -4.35
C LYS A 64 -13.82 8.68 -5.30
N ILE A 65 -14.65 7.97 -6.05
CA ILE A 65 -14.20 6.99 -7.04
C ILE A 65 -13.25 7.60 -8.07
N ASP A 66 -13.42 8.88 -8.44
CA ASP A 66 -12.55 9.59 -9.37
C ASP A 66 -11.09 9.61 -8.87
N LYS A 67 -10.87 9.92 -7.58
CA LYS A 67 -9.54 9.90 -6.96
C LYS A 67 -8.98 8.48 -6.92
N VAL A 68 -9.79 7.51 -6.50
CA VAL A 68 -9.38 6.09 -6.41
C VAL A 68 -8.98 5.52 -7.78
N ALA A 69 -9.76 5.83 -8.82
CA ALA A 69 -9.51 5.38 -10.19
C ALA A 69 -8.23 5.97 -10.79
N LEU A 70 -7.82 7.16 -10.33
CA LEU A 70 -6.64 7.86 -10.83
C LEU A 70 -5.36 7.59 -10.02
N VAL A 71 -5.43 6.82 -8.92
CA VAL A 71 -4.23 6.39 -8.17
C VAL A 71 -3.13 5.75 -9.02
N PRO A 72 -3.41 4.92 -10.05
CA PRO A 72 -2.35 4.36 -10.90
C PRO A 72 -1.52 5.38 -11.68
N VAL A 73 -2.08 6.58 -11.89
CA VAL A 73 -1.57 7.70 -12.71
C VAL A 73 -1.69 9.02 -11.94
N TRP A 74 -1.42 8.96 -10.63
CA TRP A 74 -1.65 10.06 -9.69
C TRP A 74 -0.83 11.31 -10.02
N ASP A 75 0.30 11.14 -10.67
CA ASP A 75 1.23 12.17 -11.13
C ASP A 75 0.59 13.05 -12.21
N GLU A 76 -0.08 12.45 -13.19
CA GLU A 76 -0.86 13.16 -14.22
C GLU A 76 -2.14 13.79 -13.66
N ALA A 77 -2.63 13.30 -12.52
CA ALA A 77 -3.81 13.81 -11.81
C ALA A 77 -3.44 14.53 -10.49
N ALA A 78 -2.23 15.12 -10.40
CA ALA A 78 -1.65 15.63 -9.17
C ALA A 78 -2.55 16.59 -8.37
N ALA A 79 -3.43 17.35 -9.03
CA ALA A 79 -4.36 18.25 -8.37
C ALA A 79 -5.42 17.56 -7.48
N LEU A 80 -5.63 16.25 -7.65
CA LEU A 80 -6.53 15.45 -6.80
C LEU A 80 -5.86 14.95 -5.51
N PHE A 81 -4.54 15.12 -5.39
CA PHE A 81 -3.72 14.61 -4.30
C PHE A 81 -3.00 15.76 -3.60
N SER A 82 -3.08 15.79 -2.27
CA SER A 82 -2.31 16.71 -1.45
C SER A 82 -0.80 16.46 -1.59
N ASP A 83 0.01 17.45 -1.21
CA ASP A 83 1.48 17.34 -1.28
C ASP A 83 2.00 16.11 -0.52
N LYS A 84 1.44 15.84 0.66
CA LYS A 84 1.79 14.65 1.46
C LYS A 84 1.41 13.34 0.76
N GLU A 85 0.24 13.28 0.12
CA GLU A 85 -0.17 12.10 -0.65
C GLU A 85 0.74 11.87 -1.85
N ARG A 86 1.10 12.93 -2.59
CA ARG A 86 2.04 12.82 -3.73
C ARG A 86 3.42 12.34 -3.28
N ALA A 87 3.95 12.88 -2.17
CA ALA A 87 5.22 12.44 -1.60
C ALA A 87 5.17 10.96 -1.14
N ALA A 88 4.10 10.56 -0.45
CA ALA A 88 3.92 9.18 -0.01
C ALA A 88 3.74 8.19 -1.17
N LEU A 89 2.98 8.57 -2.21
CA LEU A 89 2.78 7.74 -3.40
C LEU A 89 4.10 7.59 -4.18
N ALA A 90 4.83 8.67 -4.42
CA ALA A 90 6.15 8.63 -5.05
C ALA A 90 7.13 7.72 -4.28
N TRP A 91 7.20 7.88 -2.95
CA TRP A 91 8.02 7.03 -2.10
C TRP A 91 7.59 5.55 -2.15
N ALA A 92 6.28 5.29 -2.11
CA ALA A 92 5.75 3.93 -2.23
C ALA A 92 6.10 3.28 -3.57
N GLU A 93 6.07 4.04 -4.67
CA GLU A 93 6.43 3.57 -6.01
C GLU A 93 7.90 3.16 -6.11
N VAL A 94 8.81 4.02 -5.63
CA VAL A 94 10.25 3.78 -5.74
C VAL A 94 10.70 2.63 -4.84
N VAL A 95 10.15 2.53 -3.62
CA VAL A 95 10.48 1.47 -2.65
C VAL A 95 9.85 0.13 -3.06
N THR A 96 8.64 0.13 -3.65
CA THR A 96 8.03 -1.12 -4.13
C THR A 96 8.85 -1.76 -5.25
N ARG A 97 9.50 -0.95 -6.09
CA ARG A 97 10.38 -1.39 -7.19
C ARG A 97 11.86 -1.36 -6.80
N VAL A 98 12.20 -1.56 -5.52
CA VAL A 98 13.56 -1.45 -4.98
C VAL A 98 14.60 -2.27 -5.74
N GLU A 99 14.22 -3.40 -6.33
CA GLU A 99 15.09 -4.22 -7.15
C GLU A 99 15.55 -3.51 -8.42
N GLN A 100 14.70 -2.65 -8.99
CA GLN A 100 14.96 -1.84 -10.19
C GLN A 100 15.51 -0.44 -9.83
N SER A 101 14.87 0.26 -8.89
CA SER A 101 15.18 1.65 -8.57
C SER A 101 16.46 1.81 -7.78
N LYS A 102 16.77 0.85 -6.89
CA LYS A 102 17.76 0.99 -5.82
C LYS A 102 17.52 2.16 -4.86
N VAL A 103 16.34 2.79 -4.93
CA VAL A 103 15.92 3.94 -4.12
C VAL A 103 16.99 5.06 -4.12
N PRO A 104 17.10 5.83 -5.22
CA PRO A 104 18.07 6.92 -5.35
C PRO A 104 17.93 7.97 -4.23
N ASP A 105 19.05 8.59 -3.86
CA ASP A 105 19.08 9.66 -2.85
C ASP A 105 18.12 10.81 -3.18
N ALA A 106 17.94 11.12 -4.47
CA ALA A 106 17.04 12.18 -4.91
C ALA A 106 15.58 11.91 -4.51
N ASP A 107 15.11 10.67 -4.57
CA ASP A 107 13.75 10.29 -4.15
C ASP A 107 13.59 10.39 -2.63
N TYR A 108 14.62 10.01 -1.87
CA TYR A 108 14.65 10.17 -0.42
C TYR A 108 14.60 11.65 0.00
N GLN A 109 15.42 12.49 -0.63
CA GLN A 109 15.43 13.93 -0.36
C GLN A 109 14.12 14.61 -0.78
N ALA A 110 13.52 14.19 -1.90
CA ALA A 110 12.22 14.69 -2.35
C ALA A 110 11.11 14.32 -1.35
N ALA A 111 11.14 13.12 -0.78
CA ALA A 111 10.21 12.72 0.26
C ALA A 111 10.36 13.58 1.54
N LEU A 112 11.59 13.77 2.03
CA LEU A 112 11.86 14.59 3.21
C LEU A 112 11.60 16.10 3.04
N ALA A 113 11.54 16.58 1.81
CA ALA A 113 11.13 17.96 1.54
C ALA A 113 9.66 18.24 1.92
N VAL A 114 8.84 17.18 2.07
CA VAL A 114 7.41 17.26 2.36
C VAL A 114 7.02 16.52 3.64
N LEU A 115 7.66 15.38 3.90
CA LEU A 115 7.39 14.49 5.02
C LEU A 115 8.43 14.68 6.13
N SER A 116 8.00 14.61 7.38
CA SER A 116 8.95 14.45 8.49
C SER A 116 9.65 13.09 8.44
N GLU A 117 10.79 12.97 9.12
CA GLU A 117 11.51 11.68 9.24
C GLU A 117 10.62 10.58 9.83
N GLN A 118 9.77 10.94 10.80
CA GLN A 118 8.81 10.02 11.40
C GLN A 118 7.77 9.54 10.38
N GLU A 119 7.16 10.47 9.62
CA GLU A 119 6.18 10.10 8.59
C GLU A 119 6.81 9.23 7.49
N LEU A 120 8.04 9.54 7.07
CA LEU A 120 8.76 8.74 6.08
C LEU A 120 9.05 7.32 6.60
N ALA A 121 9.44 7.19 7.87
CA ALA A 121 9.62 5.90 8.51
C ALA A 121 8.31 5.10 8.55
N ASP A 122 7.21 5.73 8.95
CA ASP A 122 5.88 5.09 9.04
C ASP A 122 5.36 4.64 7.67
N ILE A 123 5.50 5.48 6.65
CA ILE A 123 5.16 5.13 5.27
C ILE A 123 6.05 3.98 4.78
N THR A 124 7.35 3.98 5.11
CA THR A 124 8.26 2.89 4.72
C THR A 124 7.85 1.56 5.34
N VAL A 125 7.45 1.56 6.62
CA VAL A 125 6.91 0.36 7.29
C VAL A 125 5.61 -0.10 6.63
N ALA A 126 4.70 0.82 6.29
CA ALA A 126 3.47 0.51 5.58
C ALA A 126 3.74 -0.13 4.19
N VAL A 127 4.66 0.45 3.41
CA VAL A 127 5.06 -0.07 2.09
C VAL A 127 5.67 -1.46 2.22
N ALA A 128 6.55 -1.70 3.20
CA ALA A 128 7.16 -3.00 3.43
C ALA A 128 6.12 -4.06 3.83
N LEU A 129 5.21 -3.70 4.76
CA LEU A 129 4.12 -4.56 5.20
C LEU A 129 3.17 -4.91 4.04
N MET A 130 2.80 -3.93 3.22
CA MET A 130 1.93 -4.16 2.06
C MET A 130 2.61 -5.03 1.00
N ASN A 131 3.91 -4.84 0.78
CA ASN A 131 4.70 -5.71 -0.08
C ASN A 131 4.71 -7.16 0.41
N ALA A 132 4.76 -7.39 1.72
CA ALA A 132 4.63 -8.74 2.29
C ALA A 132 3.23 -9.32 2.05
N PHE A 133 2.17 -8.55 2.33
CA PHE A 133 0.79 -9.00 2.09
C PHE A 133 0.48 -9.29 0.63
N ASN A 134 0.99 -8.48 -0.30
CA ASN A 134 0.84 -8.75 -1.74
C ASN A 134 1.49 -10.08 -2.13
N ARG A 135 2.65 -10.42 -1.56
CA ARG A 135 3.31 -11.72 -1.79
C ARG A 135 2.45 -12.88 -1.31
N PHE A 136 1.77 -12.76 -0.18
CA PHE A 136 0.80 -13.77 0.27
C PHE A 136 -0.41 -13.85 -0.66
N GLY A 137 -1.02 -12.71 -1.01
CA GLY A 137 -2.20 -12.65 -1.87
C GLY A 137 -1.98 -13.28 -3.25
N VAL A 138 -0.89 -12.87 -3.93
CA VAL A 138 -0.57 -13.34 -5.28
C VAL A 138 -0.14 -14.81 -5.28
N SER A 139 0.76 -15.20 -4.38
CA SER A 139 1.30 -16.57 -4.34
C SER A 139 0.24 -17.59 -3.94
N MET A 140 -0.73 -17.21 -3.10
CA MET A 140 -1.80 -18.09 -2.62
C MET A 140 -3.11 -18.00 -3.41
N ARG A 141 -3.15 -17.18 -4.47
CA ARG A 141 -4.34 -17.00 -5.32
C ARG A 141 -5.58 -16.61 -4.50
N MET A 142 -5.39 -15.73 -3.52
CA MET A 142 -6.50 -15.15 -2.75
C MET A 142 -7.47 -14.45 -3.72
N GLN A 143 -8.77 -14.68 -3.53
CA GLN A 143 -9.80 -14.17 -4.43
C GLN A 143 -10.36 -12.85 -3.90
N PRO A 144 -10.43 -11.79 -4.72
CA PRO A 144 -11.11 -10.56 -4.34
C PRO A 144 -12.60 -10.84 -4.04
N ALA A 145 -13.20 -10.01 -3.18
CA ALA A 145 -14.63 -10.08 -2.88
C ALA A 145 -15.50 -9.76 -4.11
N ALA A 146 -14.95 -9.09 -5.13
CA ALA A 146 -15.62 -8.88 -6.42
C ALA A 146 -15.96 -10.18 -7.18
N LEU A 147 -15.35 -11.32 -6.82
CA LEU A 147 -15.62 -12.64 -7.39
C LEU A 147 -16.44 -13.56 -6.46
N ALA A 148 -16.90 -13.04 -5.31
CA ALA A 148 -17.69 -13.78 -4.33
C ALA A 148 -19.19 -13.72 -4.63
#